data_AF-A0A517I8I4-F1
#
_entry.id   AF-A0A517I8I4-F1
#
_cell.length_a   1.000
_cell.length_b   1.000
_cell.length_c   1.000
_cell.angle_alpha   90.00
_cell.angle_beta   90.00
_cell.angle_gamma   90.00
#
_symmetry.space_group_name_H-M   'P 1'
#
loop_
_entity.id
_entity.type
_entity.pdbx_description
1 polymer ?
#
loop_
_entity_poly.entity_id
_entity_poly.type
_entity_poly.pdbx_seq_one_letter_code
_entity_poly.pdbx_strand_id
1 'polypeptide(L)' 'MIQVGDLVVYVKDGAKGVVVHIEEDRFQVKWEDDFVSWEKREWLLPSSMEYGERQKQKEQRE' A
#
# COMPACT_ATOMS: atom_id res chain seq x y z
N MET A 1 -10.30 -0.80 1.29
CA MET A 1 -9.27 -1.83 1.53
C MET A 1 -7.94 -1.26 1.04
N ILE A 2 -6.79 -1.68 1.57
CA ILE A 2 -5.46 -1.24 1.09
C ILE A 2 -4.91 -2.39 0.27
N GLN A 3 -4.40 -2.11 -0.93
CA GLN A 3 -3.83 -3.11 -1.81
C GLN A 3 -2.38 -2.75 -2.17
N VAL A 4 -1.64 -3.70 -2.75
CA VAL A 4 -0.32 -3.39 -3.32
C VAL A 4 -0.50 -2.39 -4.46
N GLY A 5 0.22 -1.28 -4.40
CA GLY A 5 0.11 -0.13 -5.29
C GLY A 5 -0.69 1.04 -4.69
N ASP A 6 -1.38 0.84 -3.56
CA ASP A 6 -2.09 1.93 -2.89
C ASP A 6 -1.13 2.91 -2.21
N LEU A 7 -1.51 4.18 -2.24
CA LEU A 7 -0.86 5.23 -1.50
C LEU A 7 -1.44 5.28 -0.08
N VAL A 8 -0.58 5.13 0.92
CA VAL A 8 -0.92 5.10 2.34
C VAL A 8 -0.19 6.20 3.10
N VAL A 9 -0.80 6.65 4.18
CA VAL A 9 -0.27 7.65 5.09
C VAL A 9 -0.09 7.02 6.46
N TYR A 10 1.10 7.19 7.02
CA TYR A 10 1.41 6.69 8.36
C TYR A 10 0.74 7.55 9.42
N VAL A 11 -0.03 6.93 10.32
CA VAL A 11 -0.82 7.65 11.33
C VAL A 11 0.06 8.40 12.33
N LYS A 12 1.24 7.89 12.70
CA LYS A 12 2.08 8.52 13.73
C LYS A 12 2.70 9.83 13.28
N ASP A 13 3.18 9.86 12.04
CA ASP A 13 4.07 10.92 11.54
C ASP A 13 3.48 11.67 10.34
N GLY A 14 2.46 11.11 9.68
CA GLY A 14 1.89 11.66 8.45
C GLY A 14 2.73 11.35 7.20
N ALA A 15 3.80 10.55 7.34
CA ALA A 15 4.63 10.11 6.22
C ALA A 15 3.79 9.39 5.16
N LYS A 16 4.06 9.65 3.88
CA LYS A 16 3.36 9.00 2.77
C LYS A 16 4.23 7.88 2.20
N GLY A 17 3.57 6.82 1.78
CA GLY A 17 4.24 5.70 1.15
C GLY A 17 3.29 4.94 0.23
N VAL A 18 3.86 4.04 -0.56
CA VAL A 18 3.13 3.15 -1.43
C VAL A 18 3.26 1.72 -0.93
N VAL A 19 2.15 1.00 -0.85
CA VAL A 19 2.19 -0.41 -0.46
C VAL A 19 2.83 -1.20 -1.58
N VAL A 20 3.93 -1.88 -1.31
CA VAL A 20 4.64 -2.71 -2.29
C VAL A 20 4.39 -4.20 -2.08
N HIS A 21 4.00 -4.60 -0.87
CA HIS A 21 3.68 -5.99 -0.56
C HIS A 21 2.67 -6.07 0.59
N ILE A 22 1.88 -7.15 0.65
CA ILE A 22 0.95 -7.42 1.75
C ILE A 22 1.13 -8.88 2.13
N GLU A 23 1.32 -9.15 3.42
CA GLU A 23 1.51 -10.48 3.97
C GLU A 23 0.66 -10.65 5.23
N GLU A 24 -0.37 -11.51 5.13
CA GLU A 24 -1.34 -11.84 6.18
C GLU A 24 -2.06 -10.62 6.79
N ASP A 25 -1.39 -9.88 7.67
CA ASP A 25 -1.90 -8.68 8.37
C ASP A 25 -0.91 -7.49 8.31
N ARG A 26 0.24 -7.68 7.65
CA ARG A 26 1.30 -6.68 7.52
C ARG A 26 1.37 -6.16 6.09
N PHE A 27 1.59 -4.86 5.99
CA PHE A 27 1.65 -4.11 4.76
C PHE A 27 3.07 -3.58 4.63
N GLN A 28 3.79 -4.05 3.63
CA GLN A 28 5.08 -3.51 3.29
C GLN A 28 4.86 -2.23 2.51
N VAL A 29 5.33 -1.12 3.06
CA VAL A 29 5.18 0.21 2.49
C VAL A 29 6.56 0.73 2.13
N LYS A 30 6.71 1.17 0.88
CA LYS A 30 7.84 1.95 0.42
C LYS A 30 7.54 3.43 0.64
N TRP A 31 8.34 4.09 1.46
CA TRP A 31 8.20 5.49 1.82
C TRP A 31 8.93 6.38 0.80
N GLU A 32 8.66 7.69 0.88
CA GLU A 32 9.30 8.70 0.01
C GLU A 32 10.83 8.76 0.15
N ASP A 33 11.39 8.30 1.28
CA ASP A 33 12.84 8.25 1.55
C ASP A 33 13.52 6.98 0.98
N ASP A 34 12.89 6.29 0.02
CA ASP A 34 13.29 4.97 -0.49
C ASP A 34 13.34 3.83 0.57
N PHE A 35 13.01 4.13 1.82
CA PHE A 35 12.90 3.16 2.89
C PHE A 35 11.69 2.24 2.70
N VAL A 36 11.83 0.96 3.08
CA VAL A 36 10.74 -0.01 3.03
C VAL A 36 10.52 -0.58 4.43
N SER A 37 9.30 -0.41 4.96
CA SER A 37 8.93 -0.91 6.29
C SER A 37 7.71 -1.81 6.24
N TRP A 38 7.60 -2.72 7.21
CA TRP A 38 6.41 -3.52 7.43
C TRP A 38 5.55 -2.87 8.52
N GLU A 39 4.42 -2.33 8.12
CA GLU A 39 3.47 -1.70 9.03
C GLU A 39 2.17 -2.51 9.13
N LYS A 40 1.48 -2.40 10.26
CA LYS A 40 0.14 -3.01 10.38
C LYS A 40 -0.91 -2.10 9.78
N ARG A 41 -2.03 -2.71 9.37
CA ARG A 41 -3.21 -1.99 8.88
C ARG A 41 -3.67 -0.83 9.77
N GLU A 42 -3.60 -1.02 11.09
CA GLU A 42 -4.05 -0.04 12.08
C GLU A 42 -3.25 1.28 12.06
N TRP A 43 -2.01 1.26 11.54
CA TRP A 43 -1.12 2.43 11.45
C TRP A 43 -1.13 3.09 10.08
N LEU A 44 -1.85 2.53 9.11
CA LEU A 44 -1.87 2.99 7.73
C LEU A 44 -3.26 3.49 7.35
N LEU A 45 -3.32 4.77 6.98
CA LEU A 45 -4.51 5.37 6.39
C LEU A 45 -4.38 5.31 4.86
N PRO A 46 -5.34 4.70 4.14
CA PRO A 46 -5.35 4.82 2.70
C PRO A 46 -5.55 6.29 2.31
N SER A 47 -4.59 6.86 1.56
CA SER A 47 -4.70 8.21 1.04
C SER A 47 -5.77 8.32 -0.05
N SER A 48 -6.07 7.21 -0.73
CA SER A 48 -7.12 7.12 -1.73
C SER A 48 -8.30 6.33 -1.15
N MET A 49 -9.20 7.00 -0.45
CA MET A 49 -10.61 6.62 -0.59
C MET A 49 -10.96 6.90 -2.06
N GLU A 50 -11.43 5.89 -2.78
CA GLU A 50 -11.57 5.83 -4.24
C GLU A 50 -10.30 5.40 -4.98
N TYR A 51 -10.13 4.09 -5.13
CA TYR A 51 -9.98 3.46 -6.46
C TYR A 51 -10.29 1.96 -6.29
N GLY A 52 -11.59 1.66 -6.25
CA GLY A 52 -12.04 0.39 -6.82
C GLY A 52 -11.67 0.40 -8.31
N GLU A 53 -11.27 -0.75 -8.82
CA GLU A 53 -11.11 -1.03 -10.25
C GLU A 53 -9.88 -0.42 -10.96
N ARG A 54 -8.71 -1.05 -10.77
CA ARG A 54 -7.75 -1.15 -11.88
C ARG A 54 -6.93 -2.44 -11.85
N GLN A 55 -7.56 -3.49 -12.40
CA GLN A 55 -6.98 -4.44 -13.36
C GLN A 55 -5.66 -5.14 -12.94
N LYS A 56 -5.67 -6.39 -12.45
CA LYS A 56 -5.84 -7.62 -13.26
C LYS A 56 -5.68 -7.40 -14.78
N GLN A 57 -4.48 -7.10 -15.25
CA GLN A 57 -4.13 -7.27 -16.67
C GLN A 57 -2.63 -7.56 -16.87
N LYS A 58 -2.11 -8.63 -16.28
CA LYS A 58 -0.84 -9.27 -16.74
C LYS A 58 -0.86 -10.80 -16.62
N GLU A 59 -2.04 -11.41 -16.63
CA GLU A 59 -2.20 -12.86 -16.74
C GLU A 59 -3.10 -13.18 -17.94
N GLN A 60 -2.61 -12.87 -19.13
CA GLN A 60 -2.90 -13.68 -20.31
C GLN A 60 -1.56 -13.91 -21.00
N ARG A 61 -0.88 -14.96 -20.53
CA ARG A 61 -0.07 -15.82 -21.39
C ARG A 61 -1.00 -16.34 -22.49
N GLU A 62 -0.56 -16.29 -23.74
CA GLU A 62 -0.16 -17.45 -24.54
C GLU A 62 0.42 -16.98 -25.88
#